data_AF-A0A957VVC8-F1
#
_entry.id   AF-A0A957VVC8-F1
#
_cell.length_a   1.000
_cell.length_b   1.000
_cell.length_c   1.000
_cell.angle_alpha   90.00
_cell.angle_beta   90.00
_cell.angle_gamma   90.00
#
_symmetry.space_group_name_H-M   'P 1'
#
loop_
_entity.id
_entity.type
_entity.pdbx_description
1 polymer ?
#
loop_
_entity_poly.entity_id
_entity_poly.type
_entity_poly.pdbx_seq_one_letter_code
_entity_poly.pdbx_strand_id
1 'polypeptide(L)'
;MNRFEFSKMRSQDGEITTKQTLILIGVAGLAAMLLAIVPWLGFLNYPFRLLITLVHELSHGLAALITGGAFIRFVIFSDGSGLAYTAGGWRLLVIPAGYLGVALFGGVLIMLGRNHRWSRIAMAVIGLVIILFTLRYGIPSIFTDHVLGGVLTTISGVFFGGLFLLVALKASPPWIVFLLHLIAIRAGLTAFSDIITVIGLSMPFAASVRSDAQSMADLTFIPAVVWAVAWAAVAFLLIGGAIWATWLVPGRPPVQITDRSPRHLHL
;
A
#
# COMPACT_ATOMS: atom_id res chain seq x y z
N MET A 1 6.94 2.52 45.92
CA MET A 1 6.70 2.97 44.54
C MET A 1 5.38 2.38 44.06
N ASN A 2 4.39 3.20 43.70
CA ASN A 2 2.99 2.74 43.59
C ASN A 2 2.64 2.27 42.16
N ARG A 3 1.69 1.33 42.01
CA ARG A 3 1.31 0.70 40.72
C ARG A 3 0.86 1.71 39.64
N PHE A 4 0.33 2.86 40.08
CA PHE A 4 -0.03 4.00 39.22
C PHE A 4 1.18 4.71 38.60
N GLU A 5 2.26 4.90 39.36
CA GLU A 5 3.51 5.49 38.86
C GLU A 5 4.17 4.57 37.82
N PHE A 6 4.13 3.26 38.05
CA PHE A 6 4.62 2.25 37.11
C PHE A 6 3.79 2.22 35.80
N SER A 7 2.47 2.41 35.89
CA SER A 7 1.58 2.52 34.74
C SER A 7 1.83 3.80 33.93
N LYS A 8 2.11 4.92 34.60
CA LYS A 8 2.35 6.21 33.96
C LYS A 8 3.73 6.25 33.28
N MET A 9 4.76 5.69 33.92
CA MET A 9 6.09 5.52 33.31
C MET A 9 6.03 4.60 32.07
N ARG A 10 5.35 3.44 32.17
CA ARG A 10 5.18 2.53 31.02
C ARG A 10 4.32 3.09 29.88
N SER A 11 3.49 4.09 30.16
CA SER A 11 2.70 4.80 29.13
C SER A 11 3.50 5.89 28.40
N GLN A 12 4.58 6.40 29.01
CA GLN A 12 5.44 7.44 28.43
C GLN A 12 6.57 6.88 27.55
N ASP A 13 6.92 5.60 27.71
CA ASP A 13 7.97 4.92 26.94
C ASP A 13 7.51 4.59 25.51
N GLY A 14 7.31 5.61 24.67
CA GLY A 14 7.08 5.44 23.23
C GLY A 14 5.99 6.32 22.60
N GLU A 15 5.39 7.26 23.33
CA GLU A 15 4.50 8.24 22.72
C GLU A 15 5.29 9.28 21.92
N ILE A 16 5.12 9.24 20.60
CA ILE A 16 5.70 10.21 19.67
C ILE A 16 4.80 11.45 19.68
N THR A 17 5.40 12.63 19.86
CA THR A 17 4.66 13.88 19.79
C THR A 17 4.15 14.14 18.36
N THR A 18 3.10 14.96 18.22
CA THR A 18 2.61 15.39 16.90
C THR A 18 3.71 16.06 16.07
N LYS A 19 4.53 16.91 16.69
CA LYS A 19 5.66 17.58 16.03
C LYS A 19 6.68 16.57 15.49
N GLN A 20 7.06 15.58 16.29
CA GLN A 20 7.96 14.51 15.84
C GLN A 20 7.35 13.69 14.71
N THR A 21 6.06 13.36 14.78
CA THR A 21 5.35 12.64 13.72
C THR A 21 5.42 13.41 12.40
N LEU A 22 5.11 14.71 12.41
CA LEU A 22 5.21 15.56 11.22
C LEU A 22 6.62 15.64 10.66
N ILE A 23 7.65 15.73 11.52
CA ILE A 23 9.05 15.69 11.09
C ILE A 23 9.37 14.36 10.40
N LEU A 24 8.99 13.23 10.99
CA LEU A 24 9.25 11.90 10.41
C LEU A 24 8.56 11.74 9.06
N ILE A 25 7.35 12.27 8.90
CA ILE A 25 6.62 12.28 7.63
C ILE A 25 7.35 13.16 6.61
N GLY A 26 7.79 14.35 7.00
CA GLY A 26 8.54 15.25 6.12
C GLY A 26 9.85 14.61 5.64
N VAL A 27 10.59 13.95 6.54
CA VAL A 27 11.83 13.22 6.18
C VAL A 27 11.52 12.01 5.29
N ALA A 28 10.45 11.27 5.57
CA ALA A 28 10.01 10.17 4.72
C ALA A 28 9.62 10.64 3.31
N GLY A 29 8.92 11.77 3.22
CA GLY A 29 8.54 12.39 1.95
C GLY A 29 9.74 12.87 1.14
N LEU A 30 10.70 13.53 1.80
CA LEU A 30 11.95 13.93 1.16
C LEU A 30 12.73 12.70 0.65
N ALA A 31 12.87 11.67 1.48
CA ALA A 31 13.52 10.43 1.07
C ALA A 31 12.81 9.76 -0.12
N ALA A 32 11.48 9.67 -0.09
CA ALA A 32 10.68 9.12 -1.19
C ALA A 32 10.87 9.90 -2.50
N MET A 33 10.94 11.23 -2.41
CA MET A 33 11.14 12.13 -3.55
C MET A 33 12.55 12.01 -4.13
N LEU A 34 13.58 11.99 -3.28
CA LEU A 34 14.95 11.76 -3.71
C LEU A 34 15.11 10.43 -4.43
N LEU A 35 14.50 9.36 -3.90
CA LEU A 35 14.46 8.05 -4.56
C LEU A 35 13.72 8.07 -5.90
N ALA A 36 12.75 8.97 -6.09
CA ALA A 36 11.98 9.09 -7.33
C ALA A 36 12.72 9.86 -8.43
N ILE A 37 13.44 10.93 -8.05
CA ILE A 37 14.01 11.89 -9.00
C ILE A 37 15.48 11.59 -9.31
N VAL A 38 16.25 11.10 -8.34
CA VAL A 38 17.71 10.93 -8.50
C VAL A 38 18.02 9.62 -9.23
N PRO A 39 18.52 9.67 -10.50
CA PRO A 39 18.66 8.47 -11.32
C PRO A 39 19.65 7.44 -10.76
N TRP A 40 20.72 7.89 -10.12
CA TRP A 40 21.74 7.00 -9.53
C TRP A 40 21.24 6.22 -8.30
N LEU A 41 20.11 6.64 -7.72
CA LEU A 41 19.42 5.87 -6.67
C LEU A 41 18.49 4.78 -7.25
N GLY A 42 18.52 4.54 -8.56
CA GLY A 42 17.69 3.53 -9.23
C GLY A 42 17.80 2.13 -8.60
N PHE A 43 18.98 1.74 -8.11
CA PHE A 43 19.17 0.46 -7.42
C PHE A 43 18.41 0.40 -6.07
N LEU A 44 18.31 1.52 -5.34
CA LEU A 44 17.50 1.62 -4.12
C LEU A 44 16.00 1.71 -4.43
N ASN A 45 15.66 2.22 -5.61
CA ASN A 45 14.28 2.29 -6.08
C ASN A 45 13.73 0.91 -6.50
N TYR A 46 14.60 0.00 -6.96
CA TYR A 46 14.21 -1.31 -7.46
C TYR A 46 13.45 -2.17 -6.42
N PRO A 47 13.86 -2.29 -5.14
CA PRO A 47 13.06 -2.93 -4.11
C PRO A 47 11.65 -2.32 -3.94
N PHE A 48 11.52 -0.99 -3.98
CA PHE A 48 10.21 -0.34 -3.90
C PHE A 48 9.35 -0.66 -5.13
N ARG A 49 9.95 -0.72 -6.32
CA ARG A 49 9.26 -1.15 -7.53
C ARG A 49 8.70 -2.56 -7.37
N LEU A 50 9.50 -3.52 -6.92
CA LEU A 50 9.04 -4.90 -6.68
C LEU A 50 7.91 -4.97 -5.64
N LEU A 51 8.02 -4.24 -4.53
CA LEU A 51 6.97 -4.17 -3.51
C LEU A 51 5.66 -3.61 -4.07
N ILE A 52 5.73 -2.56 -4.87
CA ILE A 52 4.53 -1.91 -5.42
C ILE A 52 3.90 -2.79 -6.50
N THR A 53 4.70 -3.46 -7.33
CA THR A 53 4.23 -4.48 -8.27
C THR A 53 3.59 -5.66 -7.53
N LEU A 54 4.15 -6.12 -6.40
CA LEU A 54 3.49 -7.11 -5.54
C LEU A 54 2.09 -6.65 -5.14
N VAL A 55 1.97 -5.42 -4.62
CA VAL A 55 0.67 -4.86 -4.23
C VAL A 55 -0.29 -4.76 -5.43
N HIS A 56 0.20 -4.35 -6.60
CA HIS A 56 -0.58 -4.28 -7.84
C HIS A 56 -1.16 -5.64 -8.23
N GLU A 57 -0.33 -6.67 -8.36
CA GLU A 57 -0.77 -8.01 -8.76
C GLU A 57 -1.68 -8.66 -7.72
N LEU A 58 -1.38 -8.48 -6.43
CA LEU A 58 -2.22 -8.97 -5.35
C LEU A 58 -3.58 -8.27 -5.33
N SER A 59 -3.66 -7.01 -5.77
CA SER A 59 -4.93 -6.27 -5.83
C SER A 59 -5.86 -6.85 -6.90
N HIS A 60 -5.35 -7.24 -8.07
CA HIS A 60 -6.14 -8.00 -9.06
C HIS A 60 -6.64 -9.31 -8.46
N GLY A 61 -5.75 -10.07 -7.80
CA GLY A 61 -6.10 -11.34 -7.18
C GLY A 61 -7.19 -11.20 -6.11
N LEU A 62 -7.05 -10.22 -5.21
CA LEU A 62 -8.03 -9.91 -4.18
C LEU A 62 -9.37 -9.50 -4.77
N ALA A 63 -9.37 -8.62 -5.77
CA ALA A 63 -10.60 -8.20 -6.45
C ALA A 63 -11.30 -9.37 -7.15
N ALA A 64 -10.53 -10.29 -7.75
CA ALA A 64 -11.09 -11.50 -8.35
C ALA A 64 -11.77 -12.37 -7.29
N LEU A 65 -11.10 -12.65 -6.17
CA LEU A 65 -11.65 -13.45 -5.08
C LEU A 65 -12.92 -12.82 -4.48
N ILE A 66 -12.90 -11.51 -4.19
CA ILE A 66 -14.04 -10.80 -3.58
C ILE A 66 -15.25 -10.76 -4.50
N THR A 67 -15.04 -10.69 -5.82
CA THR A 67 -16.12 -10.64 -6.81
C THR A 67 -16.60 -12.01 -7.29
N GLY A 68 -16.20 -13.09 -6.60
CA GLY A 68 -16.63 -14.46 -6.89
C GLY A 68 -15.86 -15.16 -8.01
N GLY A 69 -14.73 -14.60 -8.42
CA GLY A 69 -13.77 -15.23 -9.32
C GLY A 69 -12.69 -16.03 -8.60
N ALA A 70 -11.60 -16.30 -9.31
CA ALA A 70 -10.45 -17.05 -8.83
C ALA A 70 -9.15 -16.28 -9.07
N PHE A 71 -8.26 -16.32 -8.10
CA PHE A 71 -6.87 -15.95 -8.25
C PHE A 71 -6.05 -17.22 -8.43
N ILE A 72 -5.44 -17.40 -9.60
CA ILE A 72 -4.80 -18.67 -9.97
C ILE A 72 -3.32 -18.62 -9.56
N ARG A 73 -2.60 -17.61 -10.05
CA ARG A 73 -1.20 -17.36 -9.73
C ARG A 73 -0.82 -15.93 -10.08
N PHE A 74 0.35 -15.49 -9.65
CA PHE A 74 0.95 -14.26 -10.16
C PHE A 74 2.47 -14.39 -10.26
N VAL A 75 3.05 -13.58 -11.13
CA VAL A 75 4.48 -13.58 -11.42
C VAL A 75 4.98 -12.14 -11.50
N ILE A 76 6.20 -11.90 -11.02
CA ILE A 76 6.94 -10.65 -11.11
C ILE A 76 8.21 -10.89 -11.92
N PHE A 77 8.50 -9.99 -12.84
CA PHE A 77 9.65 -10.05 -13.73
C PHE A 77 10.78 -9.13 -13.26
N SER A 78 11.99 -9.38 -13.76
CA SER A 78 13.19 -8.63 -13.37
C SER A 78 13.21 -7.17 -13.82
N ASP A 79 12.36 -6.81 -14.77
CA ASP A 79 12.13 -5.41 -15.17
C ASP A 79 11.17 -4.67 -14.22
N GLY A 80 10.66 -5.36 -13.20
CA GLY A 80 9.71 -4.83 -12.23
C GLY A 80 8.26 -4.81 -12.73
N SER A 81 7.95 -5.41 -13.88
CA SER A 81 6.58 -5.69 -14.30
C SER A 81 6.02 -6.93 -13.60
N GLY A 82 4.70 -7.08 -13.64
CA GLY A 82 4.00 -8.21 -13.04
C GLY A 82 2.89 -8.74 -13.94
N LEU A 83 2.41 -9.93 -13.62
CA LEU A 83 1.28 -10.56 -14.29
C LEU A 83 0.48 -11.44 -13.32
N ALA A 84 -0.74 -11.02 -13.03
CA ALA A 84 -1.73 -11.79 -12.29
C ALA A 84 -2.64 -12.60 -13.22
N TYR A 85 -2.71 -13.91 -12.98
CA TYR A 85 -3.62 -14.81 -13.64
C TYR A 85 -4.90 -14.93 -12.81
N THR A 86 -5.98 -14.34 -13.30
CA THR A 86 -7.31 -14.36 -12.68
C THR A 86 -8.34 -14.99 -13.62
N ALA A 87 -9.39 -15.58 -13.06
CA ALA A 87 -10.51 -16.14 -13.83
C ALA A 87 -11.86 -15.78 -13.21
N GLY A 88 -12.87 -15.52 -14.04
CA GLY A 88 -14.19 -15.10 -13.56
C GLY A 88 -14.18 -13.78 -12.79
N GLY A 89 -15.14 -13.63 -11.87
CA GLY A 89 -15.35 -12.41 -11.12
C GLY A 89 -15.90 -11.26 -11.96
N TRP A 90 -16.06 -10.09 -11.33
CA TRP A 90 -16.48 -8.87 -12.04
C TRP A 90 -15.27 -8.21 -12.67
N ARG A 91 -15.00 -8.55 -13.94
CA ARG A 91 -13.82 -8.07 -14.69
C ARG A 91 -13.67 -6.54 -14.68
N LEU A 92 -14.79 -5.81 -14.66
CA LEU A 92 -14.81 -4.35 -14.53
C LEU A 92 -14.20 -3.83 -13.21
N LEU A 93 -14.18 -4.64 -12.16
CA LEU A 93 -13.52 -4.33 -10.88
C LEU A 93 -12.13 -4.99 -10.77
N VAL A 94 -11.95 -6.18 -11.35
CA VAL A 94 -10.67 -6.91 -11.31
C VAL A 94 -9.59 -6.19 -12.09
N ILE A 95 -9.88 -5.75 -13.32
CA ILE A 95 -8.89 -5.12 -14.20
C ILE A 95 -8.34 -3.79 -13.64
N PRO A 96 -9.12 -2.84 -13.10
CA PRO A 96 -8.55 -1.61 -12.53
C PRO A 96 -7.93 -1.82 -11.15
N ALA A 97 -8.11 -2.99 -10.53
CA ALA A 97 -7.71 -3.22 -9.14
C ALA A 97 -6.21 -3.05 -8.92
N GLY A 98 -5.35 -3.30 -9.91
CA GLY A 98 -3.92 -3.05 -9.80
C GLY A 98 -3.61 -1.59 -9.47
N TYR A 99 -3.95 -0.67 -10.39
CA TYR A 99 -3.69 0.77 -10.21
C TYR A 99 -4.46 1.36 -9.03
N LEU A 100 -5.76 1.05 -8.92
CA LEU A 100 -6.59 1.60 -7.85
C LEU A 100 -6.25 1.00 -6.49
N GLY A 101 -5.80 -0.25 -6.46
CA GLY A 101 -5.35 -0.95 -5.26
C GLY A 101 -4.06 -0.37 -4.71
N VAL A 102 -3.08 -0.03 -5.55
CA VAL A 102 -1.86 0.67 -5.11
C VAL A 102 -2.19 2.07 -4.55
N ALA A 103 -3.07 2.81 -5.22
CA ALA A 103 -3.51 4.13 -4.73
C ALA A 103 -4.24 4.03 -3.39
N LEU A 104 -5.15 3.06 -3.25
CA LEU A 104 -5.87 2.78 -2.00
C LEU A 104 -4.91 2.34 -0.90
N PHE A 105 -3.95 1.46 -1.21
CA PHE A 105 -2.91 1.01 -0.29
C PHE A 105 -2.10 2.18 0.27
N GLY A 106 -1.61 3.06 -0.61
CA GLY A 106 -0.91 4.28 -0.19
C GLY A 106 -1.78 5.20 0.68
N GLY A 107 -3.03 5.42 0.27
CA GLY A 107 -3.98 6.25 1.03
C GLY A 107 -4.29 5.71 2.42
N VAL A 108 -4.58 4.41 2.55
CA VAL A 108 -4.84 3.75 3.83
C VAL A 108 -3.61 3.83 4.75
N LEU A 109 -2.40 3.64 4.21
CA LEU A 109 -1.19 3.79 5.00
C LEU A 109 -1.01 5.23 5.52
N ILE A 110 -1.23 6.25 4.70
CA ILE A 110 -1.20 7.66 5.16
C ILE A 110 -2.12 7.86 6.37
N MET A 111 -3.34 7.32 6.32
CA MET A 111 -4.31 7.45 7.41
C MET A 111 -3.86 6.73 8.69
N LEU A 112 -3.37 5.49 8.56
CA LEU A 112 -2.92 4.67 9.70
C LEU A 112 -1.63 5.20 10.33
N GLY A 113 -0.83 5.94 9.55
CA GLY A 113 0.46 6.49 9.96
C GLY A 113 0.42 7.49 11.11
N ARG A 114 -0.75 8.08 11.42
CA ARG A 114 -0.91 9.08 12.51
C ARG A 114 -0.63 8.52 13.90
N ASN A 115 -0.70 7.21 14.07
CA ASN A 115 -0.51 6.56 15.36
C ASN A 115 0.39 5.34 15.20
N HIS A 116 1.53 5.36 15.87
CA HIS A 116 2.52 4.28 15.81
C HIS A 116 1.94 2.87 16.10
N ARG A 117 0.88 2.76 16.92
CA ARG A 117 0.20 1.48 17.18
C ARG A 117 -0.53 0.97 15.94
N TRP A 118 -1.27 1.85 15.27
CA TRP A 118 -1.93 1.53 14.01
C TRP A 118 -0.91 1.29 12.89
N SER A 119 0.19 2.04 12.86
CA SER A 119 1.31 1.77 11.95
C SER A 119 1.90 0.38 12.14
N ARG A 120 2.05 -0.04 13.41
CA ARG A 120 2.54 -1.38 13.76
C ARG A 120 1.60 -2.48 13.30
N ILE A 121 0.31 -2.32 13.55
CA ILE A 121 -0.71 -3.27 13.12
C ILE A 121 -0.74 -3.34 11.60
N ALA A 122 -0.69 -2.20 10.90
CA ALA A 122 -0.66 -2.15 9.44
C ALA A 122 0.52 -2.94 8.87
N MET A 123 1.74 -2.69 9.37
CA MET A 123 2.94 -3.43 8.96
C MET A 123 2.78 -4.94 9.18
N ALA A 124 2.27 -5.35 10.35
CA ALA A 124 2.07 -6.76 10.64
C ALA A 124 1.07 -7.43 9.70
N VAL A 125 -0.10 -6.79 9.49
CA VAL A 125 -1.16 -7.31 8.62
C VAL A 125 -0.71 -7.37 7.18
N ILE A 126 -0.09 -6.31 6.65
CA ILE A 126 0.41 -6.27 5.28
C ILE A 126 1.50 -7.34 5.09
N GLY A 127 2.43 -7.45 6.05
CA GLY A 127 3.48 -8.45 5.97
C GLY A 127 2.94 -9.88 5.95
N LEU A 128 1.95 -10.17 6.79
CA LEU A 128 1.27 -11.46 6.81
C LEU A 128 0.51 -11.74 5.51
N VAL A 129 -0.26 -10.77 5.00
CA VAL A 129 -1.02 -10.92 3.76
C VAL A 129 -0.09 -11.17 2.58
N ILE A 130 1.01 -10.42 2.45
CA ILE A 130 2.00 -10.64 1.40
C ILE A 130 2.56 -12.07 1.48
N ILE A 131 3.01 -12.54 2.66
CA ILE A 131 3.51 -13.91 2.80
C ILE A 131 2.44 -14.93 2.41
N LEU A 132 1.24 -14.84 2.96
CA LEU A 132 0.19 -15.84 2.73
C LEU A 132 -0.19 -15.92 1.24
N PHE A 133 -0.35 -14.77 0.58
CA PHE A 133 -0.71 -14.75 -0.83
C PHE A 133 0.46 -15.16 -1.73
N THR A 134 1.69 -14.76 -1.41
CA THR A 134 2.88 -15.22 -2.14
C THR A 134 3.06 -16.74 -2.03
N LEU A 135 2.91 -17.31 -0.83
CA LEU A 135 3.02 -18.77 -0.65
C LEU A 135 1.85 -19.53 -1.29
N ARG A 136 0.67 -18.92 -1.38
CA ARG A 136 -0.49 -19.57 -2.01
C ARG A 136 -0.48 -19.47 -3.53
N TYR A 137 -0.07 -18.33 -4.09
CA TYR A 137 -0.28 -17.99 -5.50
C TYR A 137 1.00 -17.59 -6.26
N GLY A 138 2.11 -17.33 -5.56
CA GLY A 138 3.37 -16.87 -6.15
C GLY A 138 4.46 -17.94 -6.28
N ILE A 139 4.21 -19.16 -5.78
CA ILE A 139 5.19 -20.25 -5.85
C ILE A 139 5.34 -20.75 -7.30
N PRO A 140 6.55 -20.79 -7.87
CA PRO A 140 6.77 -21.31 -9.20
C PRO A 140 6.55 -22.82 -9.25
N SER A 141 6.02 -23.31 -10.36
CA SER A 141 6.00 -24.72 -10.71
C SER A 141 6.80 -24.95 -11.98
N ILE A 142 7.47 -26.10 -12.10
CA ILE A 142 8.17 -26.50 -13.33
C ILE A 142 7.23 -26.63 -14.53
N PHE A 143 5.92 -26.76 -14.27
CA PHE A 143 4.87 -26.83 -15.29
C PHE A 143 4.25 -25.47 -15.62
N THR A 144 4.72 -24.39 -15.01
CA THR A 144 4.20 -23.03 -15.23
C THR A 144 5.19 -22.18 -15.99
N ASP A 145 4.69 -21.36 -16.93
CA ASP A 145 5.53 -20.39 -17.63
C ASP A 145 6.19 -19.42 -16.65
N HIS A 146 7.38 -18.95 -17.02
CA HIS A 146 8.15 -17.93 -16.28
C HIS A 146 8.63 -18.37 -14.90
N VAL A 147 9.21 -19.58 -14.79
CA VAL A 147 9.79 -20.13 -13.55
C VAL A 147 10.70 -19.14 -12.82
N LEU A 148 11.63 -18.47 -13.53
CA LEU A 148 12.53 -17.47 -12.93
C LEU A 148 11.78 -16.28 -12.32
N GLY A 149 10.72 -15.81 -12.99
CA GLY A 149 9.85 -14.77 -12.45
C GLY A 149 9.10 -15.25 -11.20
N GLY A 150 8.62 -16.49 -11.19
CA GLY A 150 7.98 -17.07 -10.00
C GLY A 150 8.95 -17.22 -8.82
N VAL A 151 10.22 -17.58 -9.07
CA VAL A 151 11.28 -17.58 -8.04
C VAL A 151 11.47 -16.17 -7.48
N LEU A 152 11.61 -15.15 -8.35
CA LEU A 152 11.73 -13.76 -7.93
C LEU A 152 10.51 -13.31 -7.12
N THR A 153 9.30 -13.71 -7.54
CA THR A 153 8.03 -13.43 -6.86
C THR A 153 8.03 -13.98 -5.44
N THR A 154 8.41 -15.25 -5.30
CA THR A 154 8.46 -15.94 -4.01
C THR A 154 9.50 -15.28 -3.09
N ILE A 155 10.72 -15.06 -3.59
CA ILE A 155 11.78 -14.42 -2.81
C ILE A 155 11.36 -13.01 -2.37
N SER A 156 10.82 -12.22 -3.29
CA SER A 156 10.40 -10.84 -3.00
C SER A 156 9.27 -10.80 -1.99
N GLY A 157 8.23 -11.62 -2.17
CA GLY A 157 7.09 -11.64 -1.25
C GLY A 157 7.48 -12.14 0.15
N VAL A 158 8.27 -13.20 0.25
CA VAL A 158 8.77 -13.67 1.56
C VAL A 158 9.70 -12.63 2.19
N PHE A 159 10.58 -12.00 1.42
CA PHE A 159 11.47 -10.95 1.90
C PHE A 159 10.69 -9.75 2.44
N PHE A 160 9.78 -9.15 1.66
CA PHE A 160 9.03 -7.96 2.08
C PHE A 160 8.06 -8.27 3.20
N GLY A 161 7.34 -9.40 3.13
CA GLY A 161 6.44 -9.79 4.21
C GLY A 161 7.18 -10.09 5.51
N GLY A 162 8.33 -10.77 5.43
CA GLY A 162 9.22 -11.00 6.56
C GLY A 162 9.78 -9.69 7.12
N LEU A 163 10.22 -8.77 6.25
CA LEU A 163 10.71 -7.45 6.64
C LEU A 163 9.64 -6.65 7.37
N PHE A 164 8.39 -6.64 6.88
CA PHE A 164 7.29 -5.92 7.52
C PHE A 164 6.91 -6.52 8.88
N LEU A 165 6.91 -7.85 9.00
CA LEU A 165 6.74 -8.50 10.30
C LEU A 165 7.88 -8.18 11.26
N LEU A 166 9.13 -8.20 10.79
CA LEU A 166 10.29 -7.81 11.61
C LEU A 166 10.21 -6.35 12.07
N VAL A 167 9.82 -5.43 11.18
CA VAL A 167 9.58 -4.02 11.52
C VAL A 167 8.46 -3.92 12.54
N ALA A 168 7.34 -4.62 12.35
CA ALA A 168 6.23 -4.59 13.29
C ALA A 168 6.64 -5.08 14.69
N LEU A 169 7.46 -6.13 14.76
CA LEU A 169 7.89 -6.75 16.02
C LEU A 169 9.02 -5.98 16.72
N LYS A 170 9.97 -5.41 15.97
CA LYS A 170 11.24 -4.90 16.53
C LYS A 170 11.46 -3.39 16.36
N ALA A 171 10.77 -2.72 15.43
CA ALA A 171 11.05 -1.31 15.18
C ALA A 171 10.52 -0.42 16.32
N SER A 172 11.33 0.58 16.68
CA SER A 172 10.91 1.63 17.61
C SER A 172 9.81 2.50 17.00
N PRO A 173 9.02 3.21 17.82
CA PRO A 173 7.92 4.03 17.32
C PRO A 173 8.33 5.05 16.23
N PRO A 174 9.45 5.77 16.33
CA PRO A 174 9.87 6.68 15.26
C PRO A 174 10.13 5.97 13.93
N TRP A 175 10.80 4.81 13.97
CA TRP A 175 11.11 4.04 12.77
C TRP A 175 9.86 3.47 12.13
N ILE A 176 8.88 2.99 12.90
CA ILE A 176 7.66 2.42 12.31
C ILE A 176 6.81 3.49 11.61
N VAL A 177 6.75 4.69 12.18
CA VAL A 177 6.06 5.84 11.57
C VAL A 177 6.80 6.30 10.32
N PHE A 178 8.13 6.42 10.38
CA PHE A 178 8.96 6.79 9.22
C PHE A 178 8.81 5.79 8.06
N LEU A 179 9.04 4.50 8.31
CA LEU A 179 9.01 3.46 7.29
C LEU A 179 7.63 3.34 6.64
N LEU A 180 6.57 3.42 7.45
CA LEU A 180 5.21 3.37 6.93
C LEU A 180 4.91 4.52 5.99
N HIS A 181 5.24 5.76 6.37
CA HIS A 181 5.03 6.90 5.48
C HIS A 181 5.95 6.88 4.26
N LEU A 182 7.18 6.37 4.40
CA LEU A 182 8.07 6.17 3.26
C LEU A 182 7.42 5.26 2.22
N ILE A 183 6.88 4.11 2.65
CA ILE A 183 6.16 3.18 1.77
C ILE A 183 4.89 3.82 1.21
N ALA A 184 4.11 4.51 2.03
CA ALA A 184 2.86 5.14 1.62
C ALA A 184 3.07 6.20 0.53
N ILE A 185 4.05 7.09 0.73
CA ILE A 185 4.38 8.14 -0.22
C ILE A 185 5.00 7.55 -1.49
N ARG A 186 5.86 6.53 -1.36
CA ARG A 186 6.39 5.79 -2.51
C ARG A 186 5.30 5.13 -3.34
N ALA A 187 4.33 4.48 -2.70
CA ALA A 187 3.17 3.90 -3.37
C ALA A 187 2.38 4.96 -4.14
N GLY A 188 2.13 6.13 -3.53
CA GLY A 188 1.45 7.25 -4.20
C GLY A 188 2.22 7.80 -5.40
N LEU A 189 3.53 8.03 -5.26
CA LEU A 189 4.38 8.51 -6.36
C LEU A 189 4.46 7.50 -7.50
N THR A 190 4.60 6.21 -7.20
CA THR A 190 4.64 5.17 -8.22
C THR A 190 3.29 4.98 -8.88
N ALA A 191 2.17 5.01 -8.16
CA ALA A 191 0.83 4.95 -8.76
C ALA A 191 0.64 6.07 -9.79
N PHE A 192 1.07 7.29 -9.45
CA PHE A 192 1.01 8.43 -10.38
C PHE A 192 1.90 8.22 -11.61
N SER A 193 3.15 7.78 -11.40
CA SER A 193 4.09 7.48 -12.48
C SER A 193 3.56 6.38 -13.41
N ASP A 194 3.03 5.29 -12.86
CA ASP A 194 2.54 4.16 -13.64
C ASP A 194 1.28 4.52 -14.43
N ILE A 195 0.40 5.35 -13.86
CA ILE A 195 -0.75 5.91 -14.57
C ILE A 195 -0.31 6.75 -15.77
N ILE A 196 0.71 7.62 -15.62
CA ILE A 196 1.26 8.40 -16.74
C ILE A 196 1.82 7.47 -17.82
N THR A 197 2.56 6.43 -17.41
CA THR A 197 3.08 5.42 -18.34
C THR A 197 1.96 4.76 -19.12
N VAL A 198 0.88 4.35 -18.45
CA VAL A 198 -0.26 3.68 -19.09
C VAL A 198 -1.01 4.60 -20.04
N ILE A 199 -1.20 5.88 -19.68
CA ILE A 199 -1.78 6.86 -20.59
C ILE A 199 -0.93 6.97 -21.87
N GLY A 200 0.39 7.08 -21.72
CA GLY A 200 1.32 7.12 -22.85
C GLY A 200 1.27 5.87 -23.73
N LEU A 201 1.24 4.68 -23.11
CA LEU A 201 1.11 3.39 -23.80
C LEU A 201 -0.26 3.17 -24.44
N SER A 202 -1.28 3.88 -23.98
CA SER A 202 -2.67 3.79 -24.50
C SER A 202 -2.93 4.74 -25.68
N MET A 203 -1.92 5.51 -26.11
CA MET A 203 -2.05 6.41 -27.25
C MET A 203 -2.06 5.62 -28.57
N PRO A 204 -2.83 6.04 -29.59
CA PRO A 204 -2.95 5.30 -30.86
C PRO A 204 -1.64 5.04 -31.61
N PHE A 205 -0.60 5.84 -31.33
CA PHE A 205 0.71 5.77 -31.98
C PHE A 205 1.74 4.98 -31.16
N ALA A 206 1.40 4.55 -29.94
CA ALA A 206 2.28 3.71 -29.13
C ALA A 206 2.28 2.27 -29.69
N ALA A 207 3.40 1.56 -29.52
CA ALA A 207 3.42 0.13 -29.76
C ALA A 207 2.35 -0.53 -28.88
N SER A 208 1.59 -1.47 -29.43
CA SER A 208 0.53 -2.18 -28.69
C SER A 208 1.14 -3.05 -27.58
N VAL A 209 1.40 -2.45 -26.43
CA VAL A 209 1.89 -3.13 -25.23
C VAL A 209 0.67 -3.58 -24.43
N ARG A 210 0.63 -4.86 -24.08
CA ARG A 210 -0.44 -5.42 -23.26
C ARG A 210 -0.40 -4.78 -21.88
N SER A 211 -1.49 -4.10 -21.50
CA SER A 211 -1.67 -3.42 -20.22
C SER A 211 -3.08 -3.69 -19.68
N ASP A 212 -3.35 -3.33 -18.43
CA ASP A 212 -4.71 -3.45 -17.88
C ASP A 212 -5.69 -2.53 -18.61
N ALA A 213 -5.24 -1.35 -19.03
CA ALA A 213 -6.04 -0.42 -19.83
C ALA A 213 -6.40 -1.02 -21.19
N GLN A 214 -5.45 -1.69 -21.85
CA GLN A 214 -5.73 -2.43 -23.09
C GLN A 214 -6.70 -3.60 -22.83
N SER A 215 -6.51 -4.34 -21.74
CA SER A 215 -7.40 -5.44 -21.36
C SER A 215 -8.83 -4.95 -21.07
N MET A 216 -8.98 -3.75 -20.53
CA MET A 216 -10.29 -3.11 -20.34
C MET A 216 -10.89 -2.65 -21.66
N ALA A 217 -10.07 -2.12 -22.58
CA ALA A 217 -10.51 -1.75 -23.90
C ALA A 217 -11.02 -2.95 -24.69
N ASP A 218 -10.32 -4.08 -24.62
CA ASP A 218 -10.75 -5.33 -25.27
C ASP A 218 -12.08 -5.86 -24.69
N LEU A 219 -12.32 -5.64 -23.38
CA LEU A 219 -13.56 -6.04 -22.71
C LEU A 219 -14.75 -5.13 -23.04
N THR A 220 -14.52 -3.82 -23.14
CA THR A 220 -15.59 -2.81 -23.17
C THR A 220 -15.75 -2.13 -24.52
N PHE A 221 -14.81 -2.35 -25.45
CA PHE A 221 -14.67 -1.64 -26.72
C PHE A 221 -14.49 -0.12 -26.58
N ILE A 222 -14.20 0.37 -25.37
CA ILE A 222 -13.88 1.77 -25.09
C ILE A 222 -12.35 1.94 -25.14
N PRO A 223 -11.79 2.98 -25.78
CA PRO A 223 -10.35 3.14 -25.91
C PRO A 223 -9.60 3.11 -24.57
N ALA A 224 -8.44 2.45 -24.53
CA ALA A 224 -7.63 2.25 -23.33
C ALA A 224 -7.31 3.57 -22.59
N VAL A 225 -7.07 4.65 -23.34
CA VAL A 225 -6.75 5.98 -22.78
C VAL A 225 -7.89 6.53 -21.92
N VAL A 226 -9.14 6.25 -22.27
CA VAL A 226 -10.32 6.71 -21.51
C VAL A 226 -10.32 6.06 -20.13
N TRP A 227 -10.05 4.76 -20.07
CA TRP A 227 -9.94 4.02 -18.82
C TRP A 227 -8.74 4.45 -17.98
N ALA A 228 -7.57 4.64 -18.61
CA ALA A 228 -6.37 5.12 -17.94
C ALA A 228 -6.60 6.48 -17.27
N VAL A 229 -7.24 7.43 -17.96
CA VAL A 229 -7.58 8.74 -17.41
C VAL A 229 -8.64 8.65 -16.31
N ALA A 230 -9.66 7.79 -16.47
CA ALA A 230 -10.65 7.57 -15.43
C ALA A 230 -10.03 7.04 -14.13
N TRP A 231 -9.14 6.04 -14.23
CA TRP A 231 -8.45 5.49 -13.06
C TRP A 231 -7.46 6.48 -12.46
N ALA A 232 -6.82 7.32 -13.27
CA ALA A 232 -6.01 8.44 -12.80
C ALA A 232 -6.80 9.36 -11.87
N ALA A 233 -8.01 9.74 -12.29
CA ALA A 233 -8.88 10.62 -11.53
C ALA A 233 -9.30 9.96 -10.20
N VAL A 234 -9.68 8.68 -10.22
CA VAL A 234 -10.05 7.94 -9.00
C VAL A 234 -8.85 7.81 -8.06
N ALA A 235 -7.67 7.45 -8.55
CA ALA A 235 -6.45 7.35 -7.75
C ALA A 235 -6.10 8.70 -7.10
N PHE A 236 -6.23 9.81 -7.84
CA PHE A 236 -6.03 11.15 -7.32
C PHE A 236 -7.02 11.47 -6.19
N LEU A 237 -8.30 11.12 -6.34
CA LEU A 237 -9.31 11.31 -5.30
C LEU A 237 -9.04 10.44 -4.06
N LEU A 238 -8.58 9.20 -4.23
CA LEU A 238 -8.24 8.31 -3.10
C LEU A 238 -7.06 8.86 -2.29
N ILE A 239 -5.98 9.25 -2.96
CA ILE A 239 -4.78 9.78 -2.29
C ILE A 239 -5.07 11.17 -1.70
N GLY A 240 -5.68 12.06 -2.48
CA GLY A 240 -6.04 13.41 -2.05
C GLY A 240 -7.05 13.39 -0.90
N GLY A 241 -8.04 12.51 -0.96
CA GLY A 241 -9.02 12.27 0.10
C GLY A 241 -8.38 11.73 1.38
N ALA A 242 -7.43 10.79 1.25
CA ALA A 242 -6.66 10.30 2.40
C ALA A 242 -5.84 11.42 3.06
N ILE A 243 -5.15 12.26 2.27
CA ILE A 243 -4.42 13.42 2.80
C ILE A 243 -5.39 14.40 3.49
N TRP A 244 -6.51 14.73 2.86
CA TRP A 244 -7.51 15.64 3.41
C TRP A 244 -8.10 15.13 4.72
N ALA A 245 -8.56 13.89 4.76
CA ALA A 245 -9.11 13.26 5.96
C ALA A 245 -8.07 13.14 7.09
N THR A 246 -6.80 12.93 6.72
CA THR A 246 -5.71 12.74 7.68
C THR A 246 -5.18 14.07 8.22
N TRP A 247 -5.21 15.17 7.46
CA TRP A 247 -4.48 16.39 7.85
C TRP A 247 -5.30 17.67 7.82
N LEU A 248 -6.35 17.74 7.01
CA LEU A 248 -7.13 18.96 6.77
C LEU A 248 -8.47 18.97 7.53
N VAL A 249 -8.98 17.81 7.94
CA VAL A 249 -10.18 17.74 8.81
C VAL A 249 -9.76 17.92 10.28
N PRO A 250 -10.25 18.96 10.98
CA PRO A 250 -10.01 19.16 12.41
C PRO A 250 -10.55 17.95 13.20
N GLY A 251 -9.71 17.36 14.05
CA GLY A 251 -10.16 16.28 14.94
C GLY A 251 -11.31 16.76 15.82
N ARG A 252 -12.41 15.98 15.87
CA ARG A 252 -13.46 16.19 16.87
C ARG A 252 -12.81 16.21 18.26
N PRO A 253 -13.11 17.18 19.13
CA PRO A 253 -12.56 17.19 20.48
C PRO A 253 -12.91 15.86 21.18
N PRO A 254 -12.01 15.33 22.02
CA PRO A 254 -12.30 14.12 22.77
C PRO A 254 -13.59 14.30 23.56
N VAL A 255 -14.49 13.32 23.47
CA VAL A 255 -15.69 13.28 24.31
C VAL A 255 -15.22 13.31 25.76
N GLN A 256 -15.41 14.44 26.43
CA GLN A 256 -15.22 14.53 27.87
C GLN A 256 -16.27 13.62 28.50
N ILE A 257 -15.85 12.42 28.90
CA ILE A 257 -16.61 11.61 29.85
C ILE A 257 -16.57 12.42 31.14
N THR A 258 -17.62 13.20 31.38
CA THR A 258 -17.80 13.87 32.67
C THR A 258 -17.93 12.77 33.71
N ASP A 259 -16.89 12.64 34.53
CA ASP A 259 -16.92 11.85 35.75
C ASP A 259 -18.04 12.40 36.62
N ARG A 260 -19.21 11.73 36.59
CA ARG A 260 -20.26 11.98 37.55
C ARG A 260 -19.82 11.32 38.86
N SER A 261 -19.06 12.04 39.66
CA SER A 261 -18.88 11.68 41.06
C SER A 261 -20.27 11.58 41.72
N PRO A 262 -20.56 10.53 42.49
CA PRO A 262 -21.83 10.41 43.18
C PRO A 262 -21.91 11.50 44.25
N ARG A 263 -22.87 12.41 44.10
CA ARG A 263 -23.22 13.36 45.16
C ARG A 263 -23.64 12.57 46.39
N HIS A 264 -22.82 12.66 47.44
CA HIS A 264 -23.21 12.26 48.79
C HIS A 264 -24.47 13.04 49.17
N LEU A 265 -25.60 12.32 49.25
CA LEU A 265 -26.82 12.79 49.90
C LEU A 265 -26.56 12.75 51.41
N HIS A 266 -26.30 13.91 51.99
CA HIS A 266 -26.49 14.12 53.42
C HIS A 266 -27.98 14.31 53.66
N LEU A 267 -28.58 13.36 54.37
CA LEU A 267 -29.81 13.52 55.14
C LEU A 267 -29.50 13.09 56.58
#